data_AF-A0A9E1S558-F1
#
_entry.id   AF-A0A9E1S558-F1
#
_cell.length_a   1.000
_cell.length_b   1.000
_cell.length_c   1.000
_cell.angle_alpha   90.00
_cell.angle_beta   90.00
_cell.angle_gamma   90.00
#
_symmetry.space_group_name_H-M   'P 1'
#
loop_
_entity.id
_entity.type
_entity.pdbx_description
1 polymer ?
#
loop_
_entity_poly.entity_id
_entity_poly.type
_entity_poly.pdbx_seq_one_letter_code
_entity_poly.pdbx_strand_id
1 'polypeptide(L)'
;MSFERSRKSRKNIRWGSTIGTGGLVIVLFVVFIFAVKWFRAPVDVVDETEVDTITDVLTPDPISQAVLKGIDTESKDATLRWITTGELLGEAERGVKDDGYYFDARLALPEIDREVHYYQLWLVRKLPYDYFSLGEMTTDVDGAFVLEWEAEKDDGYFDYTEIVITVNQYDGSPDPGKHLVRGEFGE
;
A
#
# COMPACT_ATOMS: atom_id res chain seq x y z
N MET A 1 51.54 -2.34 -75.97
CA MET A 1 51.71 -1.56 -74.72
C MET A 1 50.34 -1.07 -74.30
N SER A 2 49.75 -1.65 -73.26
CA SER A 2 48.42 -1.29 -72.76
C SER A 2 48.56 -0.71 -71.36
N PHE A 3 48.02 0.49 -71.14
CA PHE A 3 48.04 1.19 -69.87
C PHE A 3 46.80 0.81 -69.05
N GLU A 4 47.01 0.18 -67.90
CA GLU A 4 45.97 -0.16 -66.95
C GLU A 4 45.75 1.02 -65.99
N ARG A 5 44.57 1.68 -66.09
CA ARG A 5 44.19 2.80 -65.22
C ARG A 5 43.53 2.28 -63.94
N SER A 6 44.24 2.40 -62.82
CA SER A 6 43.70 2.24 -61.47
C SER A 6 42.68 3.34 -61.14
N ARG A 7 41.42 2.97 -60.85
CA ARG A 7 40.40 3.86 -60.29
C ARG A 7 40.32 3.67 -58.78
N LYS A 8 40.78 4.67 -58.01
CA LYS A 8 40.54 4.79 -56.56
C LYS A 8 39.08 5.18 -56.30
N SER A 9 38.34 4.30 -55.62
CA SER A 9 37.02 4.58 -55.05
C SER A 9 37.18 5.35 -53.73
N ARG A 10 36.61 6.56 -53.63
CA ARG A 10 36.47 7.31 -52.38
C ARG A 10 35.18 6.88 -51.68
N LYS A 11 35.30 6.28 -50.48
CA LYS A 11 34.17 6.07 -49.56
C LYS A 11 33.85 7.38 -48.83
N ASN A 12 32.71 7.98 -49.13
CA ASN A 12 32.15 9.10 -48.36
C ASN A 12 31.45 8.54 -47.12
N ILE A 13 32.03 8.78 -45.95
CA ILE A 13 31.43 8.42 -44.65
C ILE A 13 30.44 9.54 -44.28
N ARG A 14 29.15 9.20 -44.19
CA ARG A 14 28.06 10.10 -43.80
C ARG A 14 28.03 10.26 -42.27
N TRP A 15 28.71 11.27 -41.74
CA TRP A 15 28.71 11.67 -40.31
C TRP A 15 27.52 12.56 -39.90
N GLY A 16 26.40 12.51 -40.63
CA GLY A 16 25.31 13.47 -40.47
C GLY A 16 24.31 13.20 -39.35
N SER A 17 24.16 11.95 -38.87
CA SER A 17 23.03 11.60 -37.98
C SER A 17 23.37 11.57 -36.48
N THR A 18 24.63 11.30 -36.12
CA THR A 18 25.03 11.12 -34.71
C THR A 18 25.12 12.44 -33.93
N ILE A 19 25.31 13.55 -34.64
CA ILE A 19 25.39 14.89 -34.05
C ILE A 19 24.00 15.39 -33.61
N GLY A 20 22.93 15.00 -34.33
CA GLY A 20 21.56 15.40 -33.99
C GLY A 20 21.04 14.75 -32.70
N THR A 21 21.32 13.46 -32.51
CA THR A 21 20.92 12.73 -31.31
C THR A 21 21.65 13.21 -30.07
N GLY A 22 22.95 13.52 -30.19
CA GLY A 22 23.72 14.09 -29.08
C GLY A 22 23.17 15.45 -28.62
N GLY A 23 22.80 16.32 -29.56
CA GLY A 23 22.18 17.61 -29.25
C GLY A 23 20.85 17.46 -28.50
N LEU A 24 19.99 16.53 -28.93
CA LEU A 24 18.70 16.30 -28.29
C LEU A 24 18.83 15.84 -26.83
N VAL A 25 19.76 14.93 -26.55
CA VAL A 25 19.99 14.41 -25.19
C VAL A 25 20.47 15.52 -24.25
N ILE A 26 21.36 16.40 -24.73
CA ILE A 26 21.84 17.54 -23.94
C ILE A 26 20.69 18.50 -23.63
N VAL A 27 19.81 18.78 -24.60
CA VAL A 27 18.64 19.65 -24.39
C VAL A 27 17.69 19.05 -23.34
N LEU A 28 17.37 17.75 -23.45
CA LEU A 28 16.52 17.07 -22.48
C LEU A 28 17.13 17.07 -21.07
N PHE A 29 18.44 16.87 -20.97
CA PHE A 29 19.15 16.89 -19.69
C PHE A 29 19.11 18.27 -19.03
N VAL A 30 19.26 19.36 -19.80
CA VAL A 30 19.14 20.73 -19.29
C VAL A 30 17.70 21.01 -18.81
N VAL A 31 16.69 20.60 -19.58
CA VAL A 31 15.27 20.74 -19.19
C VAL A 31 14.99 19.99 -17.89
N PHE A 32 15.49 18.76 -17.76
CA PHE A 32 15.33 17.96 -16.54
C PHE A 32 15.94 18.65 -15.31
N ILE A 33 17.16 19.20 -15.42
CA ILE A 33 17.80 19.92 -14.30
C ILE A 33 16.98 21.16 -13.90
N PHE A 34 16.47 21.92 -14.88
CA PHE A 34 15.62 23.08 -14.60
C PHE A 34 14.31 22.68 -13.92
N ALA A 35 13.66 21.62 -14.39
CA ALA A 35 12.43 21.10 -13.78
C ALA A 35 12.67 20.64 -12.33
N VAL A 36 13.74 19.89 -12.08
CA VAL A 36 14.09 19.44 -10.72
C VAL A 36 14.40 20.62 -9.81
N LYS A 37 15.13 21.63 -10.29
CA LYS A 37 15.40 22.85 -9.50
C LYS A 37 14.15 23.66 -9.22
N TRP A 38 13.21 23.72 -10.16
CA TRP A 38 11.95 24.42 -9.97
C TRP A 38 11.04 23.69 -8.97
N PHE A 39 10.92 22.36 -9.08
CA PHE A 39 10.15 21.54 -8.13
C PHE A 39 10.78 21.47 -6.74
N ARG A 40 12.11 21.64 -6.62
CA ARG A 40 12.81 21.70 -5.33
C ARG A 40 13.04 23.12 -4.84
N ALA A 41 12.57 24.14 -5.55
CA ALA A 41 12.62 25.49 -5.04
C ALA A 41 11.76 25.53 -3.78
N PRO A 42 12.30 25.94 -2.62
CA PRO A 42 11.48 26.13 -1.43
C PRO A 42 10.42 27.16 -1.80
N VAL A 43 9.15 26.79 -1.58
CA VAL A 43 8.06 27.75 -1.65
C VAL A 43 8.36 28.77 -0.58
N ASP A 44 8.76 29.97 -0.99
CA ASP A 44 8.92 31.10 -0.07
C ASP A 44 7.57 31.28 0.63
N VAL A 45 7.51 30.88 1.90
CA VAL A 45 6.39 31.17 2.78
C VAL A 45 6.45 32.68 2.96
N VAL A 46 5.63 33.39 2.20
CA VAL A 46 5.51 34.84 2.30
C VAL A 46 4.93 35.15 3.67
N ASP A 47 5.77 35.73 4.52
CA ASP A 47 5.38 36.34 5.80
C ASP A 47 4.31 37.41 5.58
N GLU A 48 3.30 37.35 6.44
CA GLU A 48 2.35 38.37 6.86
C GLU A 48 2.18 39.60 5.96
N THR A 49 1.08 39.59 5.21
CA THR A 49 0.29 40.81 5.00
C THR A 49 -1.05 40.63 5.68
N GLU A 50 -1.22 41.31 6.82
CA GLU A 50 -2.53 41.61 7.39
C GLU A 50 -3.37 42.36 6.35
N VAL A 51 -4.33 41.68 5.73
CA VAL A 51 -5.54 42.32 5.20
C VAL A 51 -6.72 41.36 5.40
N ASP A 52 -7.68 41.84 6.16
CA ASP A 52 -8.95 41.23 6.54
C ASP A 52 -9.68 40.45 5.42
N THR A 53 -10.21 39.29 5.82
CA THR A 53 -11.36 38.59 5.20
C THR A 53 -11.14 37.85 3.88
N ILE A 54 -10.38 36.74 3.91
CA ILE A 54 -10.60 35.57 3.03
C ILE A 54 -10.43 34.29 3.86
N THR A 55 -11.26 34.14 4.90
CA THR A 55 -11.47 32.86 5.61
C THR A 55 -12.55 32.05 4.89
N ASP A 56 -12.31 31.65 3.64
CA ASP A 56 -13.22 30.71 2.94
C ASP A 56 -12.59 29.96 1.75
N VAL A 57 -11.29 29.63 1.79
CA VAL A 57 -10.67 28.75 0.77
C VAL A 57 -9.60 27.81 1.38
N LEU A 58 -9.60 27.65 2.71
CA LEU A 58 -8.84 26.61 3.42
C LEU A 58 -9.71 25.86 4.44
N THR A 59 -11.03 25.97 4.33
CA THR A 59 -11.93 24.95 4.84
C THR A 59 -11.71 23.72 3.95
N PRO A 60 -11.21 22.60 4.49
CA PRO A 60 -11.25 21.35 3.76
C PRO A 60 -12.70 21.14 3.33
N ASP A 61 -12.93 20.65 2.11
CA ASP A 61 -14.28 20.28 1.68
C ASP A 61 -14.99 19.54 2.83
N PRO A 62 -16.24 19.89 3.18
CA PRO A 62 -16.97 19.22 4.26
C PRO A 62 -17.08 17.71 4.04
N ILE A 63 -16.86 17.24 2.81
CA ILE A 63 -16.78 15.84 2.43
C ILE A 63 -15.52 15.17 3.03
N SER A 64 -14.36 15.82 2.98
CA SER A 64 -13.10 15.26 3.48
C SER A 64 -13.04 15.20 5.01
N GLN A 65 -13.68 16.15 5.71
CA GLN A 65 -13.80 16.09 7.18
C GLN A 65 -14.90 15.12 7.64
N ALA A 66 -15.96 14.92 6.87
CA ALA A 66 -17.01 13.95 7.19
C ALA A 66 -16.51 12.50 7.09
N VAL A 67 -15.57 12.20 6.18
CA VAL A 67 -14.99 10.85 6.04
C VAL A 67 -14.06 10.51 7.21
N LEU A 68 -13.37 11.49 7.82
CA LEU A 68 -12.49 11.26 8.97
C LEU A 68 -13.23 11.14 10.31
N LYS A 69 -14.47 11.63 10.39
CA LYS A 69 -15.26 11.65 11.63
C LYS A 69 -16.00 10.32 11.92
N GLY A 70 -15.77 9.28 11.12
CA GLY A 70 -16.48 8.01 11.20
C GLY A 70 -15.59 6.76 11.22
N ILE A 71 -14.27 6.91 11.39
CA ILE A 71 -13.36 5.77 11.56
C ILE A 71 -13.24 5.51 13.06
N ASP A 72 -13.75 4.38 13.52
CA ASP A 72 -13.67 3.97 14.91
C ASP A 72 -12.32 3.28 15.21
N THR A 73 -11.40 4.05 15.79
CA THR A 73 -10.09 3.56 16.21
C THR A 73 -10.06 3.13 17.68
N GLU A 74 -11.12 3.38 18.44
CA GLU A 74 -11.17 3.10 19.89
C GLU A 74 -11.79 1.74 20.18
N SER A 75 -12.67 1.25 19.30
CA SER A 75 -13.30 -0.06 19.45
C SER A 75 -12.30 -1.20 19.49
N LYS A 76 -12.54 -2.15 20.40
CA LYS A 76 -11.65 -3.28 20.66
C LYS A 76 -12.16 -4.59 20.07
N ASP A 77 -13.46 -4.70 19.88
CA ASP A 77 -14.11 -5.91 19.44
C ASP A 77 -14.54 -5.80 17.98
N ALA A 78 -14.51 -6.92 17.26
CA ALA A 78 -15.01 -7.05 15.90
C ALA A 78 -15.70 -8.40 15.70
N THR A 79 -16.85 -8.40 15.02
CA THR A 79 -17.51 -9.64 14.58
C THR A 79 -17.01 -10.05 13.20
N LEU A 80 -16.73 -11.35 13.02
CA LEU A 80 -16.13 -11.88 11.81
C LEU A 80 -17.16 -12.68 11.01
N ARG A 81 -17.35 -12.27 9.75
CA ARG A 81 -18.40 -12.80 8.89
C ARG A 81 -17.88 -13.33 7.57
N TRP A 82 -18.48 -14.43 7.13
CA TRP A 82 -18.19 -14.98 5.82
C TRP A 82 -18.70 -14.04 4.71
N ILE A 83 -17.84 -13.62 3.79
CA ILE A 83 -18.16 -12.57 2.82
C ILE A 83 -19.34 -12.95 1.92
N THR A 84 -19.43 -14.21 1.50
CA THR A 84 -20.46 -14.63 0.54
C THR A 84 -21.84 -14.88 1.15
N THR A 85 -21.91 -15.22 2.43
CA THR A 85 -23.17 -15.62 3.10
C THR A 85 -23.59 -14.66 4.20
N GLY A 86 -22.68 -13.85 4.74
CA GLY A 86 -22.89 -13.03 5.93
C GLY A 86 -22.94 -13.82 7.24
N GLU A 87 -22.65 -15.13 7.19
CA GLU A 87 -22.63 -16.01 8.36
C GLU A 87 -21.61 -15.54 9.38
N LEU A 88 -22.02 -15.48 10.66
CA LEU A 88 -21.12 -15.16 11.76
C LEU A 88 -20.24 -16.38 12.07
N LEU A 89 -18.93 -16.20 12.02
CA LEU A 89 -17.96 -17.28 12.20
C LEU A 89 -17.22 -17.21 13.54
N GLY A 90 -17.14 -16.02 14.12
CA GLY A 90 -16.41 -15.77 15.35
C GLY A 90 -16.18 -14.29 15.61
N GLU A 91 -15.22 -14.02 16.47
CA GLU A 91 -14.95 -12.70 17.04
C GLU A 91 -13.43 -12.46 17.05
N ALA A 92 -13.06 -11.18 17.02
CA ALA A 92 -11.70 -10.71 17.25
C ALA A 92 -11.69 -9.60 18.29
N GLU A 93 -10.60 -9.53 19.04
CA GLU A 93 -10.32 -8.53 20.05
C GLU A 93 -8.96 -7.88 19.77
N ARG A 94 -8.84 -6.58 19.99
CA ARG A 94 -7.57 -5.85 20.01
C ARG A 94 -7.44 -5.01 21.27
N GLY A 95 -6.22 -4.69 21.64
CA GLY A 95 -5.99 -3.77 22.74
C GLY A 95 -4.52 -3.50 23.02
N VAL A 96 -4.25 -3.07 24.26
CA VAL A 96 -2.90 -2.83 24.76
C VAL A 96 -2.64 -3.75 25.94
N LYS A 97 -1.54 -4.50 25.87
CA LYS A 97 -1.06 -5.42 26.91
C LYS A 97 0.46 -5.27 27.01
N ASP A 98 0.96 -5.09 28.24
CA ASP A 98 2.40 -4.88 28.51
C ASP A 98 3.05 -3.77 27.66
N ASP A 99 2.34 -2.64 27.49
CA ASP A 99 2.71 -1.49 26.63
C ASP A 99 2.83 -1.82 25.12
N GLY A 100 2.44 -3.02 24.69
CA GLY A 100 2.36 -3.43 23.29
C GLY A 100 0.92 -3.59 22.81
N TYR A 101 0.70 -3.42 21.51
CA TYR A 101 -0.57 -3.76 20.89
C TYR A 101 -0.74 -5.28 20.89
N TYR A 102 -1.94 -5.78 21.22
CA TYR A 102 -2.30 -7.18 21.03
C TYR A 102 -3.51 -7.31 20.12
N PHE A 103 -3.59 -8.45 19.46
CA PHE A 103 -4.74 -8.89 18.69
C PHE A 103 -4.97 -10.38 18.94
N ASP A 104 -6.22 -10.74 19.17
CA ASP A 104 -6.68 -12.12 19.26
C ASP A 104 -7.89 -12.31 18.33
N ALA A 105 -7.96 -13.43 17.63
CA ALA A 105 -9.12 -13.80 16.85
C ALA A 105 -9.40 -15.29 16.99
N ARG A 106 -10.67 -15.63 17.19
CA ARG A 106 -11.14 -17.01 17.27
C ARG A 106 -12.40 -17.21 16.44
N LEU A 107 -12.38 -18.22 15.57
CA LEU A 107 -13.42 -18.39 14.56
C LEU A 107 -13.48 -19.82 14.00
N ALA A 108 -14.68 -20.21 13.58
CA ALA A 108 -14.95 -21.50 12.97
C ALA A 108 -14.88 -21.39 11.43
N LEU A 109 -13.77 -21.85 10.84
CA LEU A 109 -13.60 -21.91 9.38
C LEU A 109 -13.76 -23.34 8.87
N PRO A 110 -14.13 -23.51 7.59
CA PRO A 110 -14.06 -24.79 6.91
C PRO A 110 -12.64 -25.37 6.97
N GLU A 111 -12.57 -26.69 7.15
CA GLU A 111 -11.31 -27.44 7.10
C GLU A 111 -10.67 -27.32 5.71
N ILE A 112 -9.35 -27.17 5.69
CA ILE A 112 -8.53 -27.04 4.48
C ILE A 112 -7.39 -28.06 4.51
N ASP A 113 -6.87 -28.38 3.33
CA ASP A 113 -5.62 -29.14 3.23
C ASP A 113 -4.44 -28.25 3.64
N ARG A 114 -3.96 -28.44 4.87
CA ARG A 114 -2.89 -27.62 5.46
C ARG A 114 -1.51 -27.88 4.87
N GLU A 115 -1.34 -28.89 4.02
CA GLU A 115 -0.08 -29.09 3.30
C GLU A 115 0.04 -28.14 2.10
N VAL A 116 -1.09 -27.64 1.61
CA VAL A 116 -1.16 -26.82 0.39
C VAL A 116 -1.65 -25.41 0.70
N HIS A 117 -2.61 -25.27 1.61
CA HIS A 117 -3.30 -24.03 1.91
C HIS A 117 -3.17 -23.64 3.37
N TYR A 118 -3.26 -22.35 3.65
CA TYR A 118 -3.35 -21.82 4.99
C TYR A 118 -4.26 -20.60 5.05
N TYR A 119 -4.82 -20.34 6.22
CA TYR A 119 -5.55 -19.10 6.49
C TYR A 119 -4.59 -18.04 7.03
N GLN A 120 -4.62 -16.85 6.45
CA GLN A 120 -3.83 -15.71 6.88
C GLN A 120 -4.73 -14.54 7.23
N LEU A 121 -4.41 -13.88 8.33
CA LEU A 121 -5.16 -12.73 8.81
C LEU A 121 -4.43 -11.44 8.52
N TRP A 122 -5.19 -10.45 8.06
CA TRP A 122 -4.72 -9.14 7.65
C TRP A 122 -5.51 -8.06 8.37
N LEU A 123 -4.80 -7.06 8.86
CA LEU A 123 -5.35 -5.78 9.25
C LEU A 123 -5.34 -4.84 8.05
N VAL A 124 -6.42 -4.09 7.86
CA VAL A 124 -6.59 -3.14 6.75
C VAL A 124 -6.98 -1.78 7.29
N ARG A 125 -6.27 -0.73 6.84
CA ARG A 125 -6.64 0.67 7.08
C ARG A 125 -7.13 1.31 5.79
N LYS A 126 -8.19 2.10 5.88
CA LYS A 126 -8.83 2.72 4.70
C LYS A 126 -8.08 3.97 4.22
N LEU A 127 -7.48 4.75 5.12
CA LEU A 127 -6.83 6.03 4.80
C LEU A 127 -5.61 6.32 5.70
N PRO A 128 -4.40 6.54 5.12
CA PRO A 128 -4.04 6.14 3.76
C PRO A 128 -4.19 4.63 3.60
N TYR A 129 -4.67 4.15 2.46
CA TYR A 129 -4.88 2.72 2.26
C TYR A 129 -3.60 1.92 2.49
N ASP A 130 -3.66 0.94 3.38
CA ASP A 130 -2.55 0.05 3.70
C ASP A 130 -3.08 -1.24 4.33
N TYR A 131 -2.25 -2.28 4.31
CA TYR A 131 -2.57 -3.58 4.87
C TYR A 131 -1.35 -4.20 5.54
N PHE A 132 -1.60 -4.92 6.62
CA PHE A 132 -0.57 -5.56 7.42
C PHE A 132 -0.96 -7.01 7.73
N SER A 133 -0.07 -7.95 7.47
CA SER A 133 -0.28 -9.35 7.82
C SER A 133 0.04 -9.58 9.29
N LEU A 134 -0.91 -10.14 10.03
CA LEU A 134 -0.67 -10.66 11.39
C LEU A 134 -0.11 -12.08 11.39
N GLY A 135 -0.27 -12.81 10.28
CA GLY A 135 0.33 -14.13 10.07
C GLY A 135 -0.70 -15.24 9.86
N GLU A 136 -0.18 -16.47 9.84
CA GLU A 136 -0.97 -17.68 9.65
C GLU A 136 -1.77 -18.03 10.91
N MET A 137 -3.04 -18.40 10.74
CA MET A 137 -3.89 -18.88 11.81
C MET A 137 -3.55 -20.34 12.17
N THR A 138 -3.53 -20.62 13.47
CA THR A 138 -3.36 -21.99 13.99
C THR A 138 -4.71 -22.59 14.35
N THR A 139 -4.76 -23.90 14.63
CA THR A 139 -5.99 -24.55 15.11
C THR A 139 -5.80 -24.95 16.57
N ASP A 140 -6.80 -24.63 17.40
CA ASP A 140 -6.81 -25.01 18.80
C ASP A 140 -7.27 -26.46 19.03
N VAL A 141 -7.37 -26.88 20.29
CA VAL A 141 -7.82 -28.24 20.66
C VAL A 141 -9.29 -28.52 20.33
N ASP A 142 -10.10 -27.47 20.13
CA ASP A 142 -11.52 -27.55 19.81
C ASP A 142 -11.77 -27.54 18.29
N GLY A 143 -10.71 -27.39 17.48
CA GLY A 143 -10.79 -27.29 16.03
C GLY A 143 -11.10 -25.89 15.51
N ALA A 144 -11.14 -24.86 16.38
CA ALA A 144 -11.31 -23.49 15.97
C ALA A 144 -9.99 -22.92 15.43
N PHE A 145 -10.08 -22.02 14.46
CA PHE A 145 -8.92 -21.28 13.99
C PHE A 145 -8.69 -20.08 14.88
N VAL A 146 -7.46 -19.97 15.38
CA VAL A 146 -7.03 -18.96 16.34
C VAL A 146 -5.77 -18.24 15.87
N LEU A 147 -5.68 -16.96 16.18
CA LEU A 147 -4.47 -16.17 15.98
C LEU A 147 -4.29 -15.23 17.18
N GLU A 148 -3.22 -15.46 17.92
CA GLU A 148 -2.74 -14.54 18.95
C GLU A 148 -1.52 -13.80 18.40
N TRP A 149 -1.55 -12.48 18.43
CA TRP A 149 -0.47 -11.64 17.95
C TRP A 149 -0.19 -10.50 18.92
N GLU A 150 1.08 -10.27 19.22
CA GLU A 150 1.54 -9.17 20.07
C GLU A 150 2.60 -8.38 19.29
N ALA A 151 2.46 -7.05 19.28
CA ALA A 151 3.40 -6.16 18.66
C ALA A 151 4.63 -5.95 19.55
N GLU A 152 5.81 -5.92 18.97
CA GLU A 152 7.03 -5.54 19.69
C GLU A 152 7.04 -4.04 20.06
N LYS A 153 6.33 -3.20 19.28
CA LYS A 153 6.22 -1.75 19.45
C LYS A 153 4.84 -1.28 18.99
N ASP A 154 4.37 -0.16 19.53
CA ASP A 154 3.17 0.48 19.04
C ASP A 154 3.48 1.27 17.75
N ASP A 155 3.11 0.68 16.60
CA ASP A 155 3.26 1.27 15.26
C ASP A 155 1.93 1.80 14.70
N GLY A 156 0.99 2.22 15.56
CA GLY A 156 -0.29 2.79 15.12
C GLY A 156 -1.27 1.74 14.59
N TYR A 157 -1.25 0.54 15.16
CA TYR A 157 -2.11 -0.57 14.72
C TYR A 157 -3.61 -0.31 14.92
N PHE A 158 -3.98 0.60 15.83
CA PHE A 158 -5.36 1.03 16.03
C PHE A 158 -5.99 1.72 14.79
N ASP A 159 -5.16 2.26 13.89
CA ASP A 159 -5.62 2.90 12.65
C ASP A 159 -6.15 1.86 11.62
N TYR A 160 -5.86 0.58 11.82
CA TYR A 160 -6.40 -0.51 11.01
C TYR A 160 -7.75 -0.95 11.57
N THR A 161 -8.80 -0.51 10.89
CA THR A 161 -10.19 -0.68 11.34
C THR A 161 -10.89 -1.89 10.75
N GLU A 162 -10.30 -2.55 9.75
CA GLU A 162 -10.88 -3.70 9.08
C GLU A 162 -9.99 -4.94 9.23
N ILE A 163 -10.62 -6.10 9.39
CA ILE A 163 -9.98 -7.41 9.45
C ILE A 163 -10.38 -8.18 8.19
N VAL A 164 -9.40 -8.77 7.52
CA VAL A 164 -9.61 -9.65 6.36
C VAL A 164 -8.89 -10.96 6.61
N ILE A 165 -9.57 -12.09 6.34
CA ILE A 165 -8.93 -13.41 6.35
C ILE A 165 -8.94 -13.95 4.93
N THR A 166 -7.76 -14.37 4.48
CA THR A 166 -7.55 -14.95 3.16
C THR A 166 -7.19 -16.43 3.27
N VAL A 167 -7.52 -17.20 2.23
CA VAL A 167 -6.91 -18.51 1.99
C VAL A 167 -5.77 -18.35 0.98
N ASN A 168 -4.58 -18.79 1.39
CA ASN A 168 -3.34 -18.66 0.64
C ASN A 168 -2.75 -20.04 0.33
N GLN A 169 -1.78 -20.07 -0.59
CA GLN A 169 -1.02 -21.27 -0.95
C GLN A 169 0.44 -21.11 -0.53
N TYR A 170 1.11 -22.20 -0.19
CA TYR A 170 2.56 -22.21 0.05
C TYR A 170 3.35 -22.18 -1.27
N ASP A 171 3.14 -21.14 -2.09
CA ASP A 171 3.79 -20.94 -3.40
C ASP A 171 4.88 -19.84 -3.38
N GLY A 172 5.06 -19.19 -2.24
CA GLY A 172 6.03 -18.09 -2.05
C GLY A 172 5.53 -16.72 -2.49
N SER A 173 4.25 -16.57 -2.83
CA SER A 173 3.64 -15.26 -3.09
C SER A 173 3.44 -14.48 -1.78
N PRO A 174 3.89 -13.20 -1.70
CA PRO A 174 3.63 -12.35 -0.54
C PRO A 174 2.25 -11.67 -0.58
N ASP A 175 1.55 -11.75 -1.71
CA ASP A 175 0.28 -11.06 -1.90
C ASP A 175 -0.87 -11.76 -1.18
N PRO A 176 -1.86 -11.02 -0.65
CA PRO A 176 -3.07 -11.62 -0.09
C PRO A 176 -3.75 -12.50 -1.14
N GLY A 177 -4.08 -13.74 -0.76
CA GLY A 177 -4.81 -14.66 -1.61
C GLY A 177 -6.30 -14.36 -1.64
N LYS A 178 -7.13 -15.40 -1.63
CA LYS A 178 -8.58 -15.21 -1.80
C LYS A 178 -9.23 -14.76 -0.49
N HIS A 179 -9.89 -13.61 -0.51
CA HIS A 179 -10.64 -13.08 0.64
C HIS A 179 -11.87 -13.96 0.91
N LEU A 180 -12.05 -14.37 2.16
CA LEU A 180 -13.17 -15.23 2.58
C LEU A 180 -13.98 -14.63 3.71
N VAL A 181 -13.31 -13.99 4.67
CA VAL A 181 -13.92 -13.45 5.88
C VAL A 181 -13.54 -12.00 6.04
N ARG A 182 -14.49 -11.22 6.57
CA ARG A 182 -14.32 -9.80 6.87
C ARG A 182 -14.90 -9.47 8.24
N GLY A 183 -14.27 -8.53 8.95
CA GLY A 183 -14.86 -7.84 10.09
C GLY A 183 -14.43 -6.39 10.13
N GLU A 184 -15.16 -5.57 10.87
CA GLU A 184 -14.84 -4.16 11.13
C GLU A 184 -14.90 -3.94 12.65
N PHE A 185 -13.93 -3.22 13.20
CA PHE A 185 -13.93 -2.87 14.62
C PHE A 185 -15.01 -1.81 14.88
N GLY A 186 -15.83 -2.02 15.91
CA GLY A 186 -16.89 -1.08 16.30
C GLY A 186 -18.24 -1.27 15.61
N GLU A 187 -18.44 -2.39 14.90
CA GLU A 187 -19.72 -2.78 14.27
C GLU A 187 -20.54 -3.78 15.11
#